data_AF-A0A250JI70-F1
#
_entry.id   AF-A0A250JI70-F1
#
_cell.length_a   1.000
_cell.length_b   1.000
_cell.length_c   1.000
_cell.angle_alpha   90.00
_cell.angle_beta   90.00
_cell.angle_gamma   90.00
#
_symmetry.space_group_name_H-M   'P 1'
#
loop_
_entity.id
_entity.type
_entity.pdbx_description
1 polymer ?
#
loop_
_entity_poly.entity_id
_entity_poly.type
_entity_poly.pdbx_seq_one_letter_code
_entity_poly.pdbx_strand_id
1 'polypeptide(L)'
;MKITRSLSLAALAVTLASTPALADGANCTPNQVAVFANRIHVRCTASTAGGIYFFALSTSDSAFANRTLSLFSTALAGGRPVYIDYNPSSTSGVSLGCLSSDCRLINWAAIY
;
A
#
# COMPACT_ATOMS: atom_id res chain seq x y z
N MET A 1 61.88 29.84 -18.47
CA MET A 1 60.93 30.63 -17.66
C MET A 1 59.54 29.98 -17.74
N LYS A 2 58.95 29.66 -16.56
CA LYS A 2 57.52 29.50 -16.18
C LYS A 2 56.58 28.68 -17.11
N ILE A 3 56.30 27.40 -16.81
CA ILE A 3 55.20 26.86 -15.95
C ILE A 3 53.80 27.32 -16.39
N THR A 4 52.96 26.39 -16.87
CA THR A 4 51.60 26.18 -16.29
C THR A 4 51.02 24.82 -16.64
N ARG A 5 50.71 24.05 -15.59
CA ARG A 5 49.98 22.78 -15.56
C ARG A 5 48.48 23.07 -15.51
N SER A 6 47.67 22.25 -16.17
CA SER A 6 46.22 22.18 -15.92
C SER A 6 45.77 20.73 -15.92
N LEU A 7 45.80 20.08 -14.75
CA LEU A 7 45.06 18.84 -14.51
C LEU A 7 43.61 19.23 -14.22
N SER A 8 42.71 18.91 -15.14
CA SER A 8 41.26 19.04 -14.91
C SER A 8 40.79 17.86 -14.06
N LEU A 9 40.63 18.06 -12.75
CA LEU A 9 39.84 17.16 -11.90
C LEU A 9 38.35 17.38 -12.23
N ALA A 10 37.74 16.45 -12.95
CA ALA A 10 36.29 16.35 -13.03
C ALA A 10 35.78 15.66 -11.75
N ALA A 11 35.29 16.45 -10.79
CA ALA A 11 34.61 15.93 -9.60
C ALA A 11 33.22 15.40 -9.98
N LEU A 12 33.04 14.07 -9.92
CA LEU A 12 31.77 13.41 -10.14
C LEU A 12 30.89 13.56 -8.88
N ALA A 13 30.04 14.59 -8.84
CA ALA A 13 29.07 14.77 -7.76
C ALA A 13 27.91 13.78 -7.94
N VAL A 14 27.91 12.68 -7.18
CA VAL A 14 26.76 11.78 -7.05
C VAL A 14 25.74 12.45 -6.12
N THR A 15 24.68 13.03 -6.70
CA THR A 15 23.51 13.49 -5.94
C THR A 15 22.64 12.28 -5.60
N LEU A 16 22.58 11.90 -4.32
CA LEU A 16 21.58 10.94 -3.85
C LEU A 16 20.20 11.63 -3.92
N ALA A 17 19.44 11.34 -4.97
CA ALA A 17 18.03 11.68 -5.02
C ALA A 17 17.27 10.74 -4.08
N SER A 18 16.80 11.27 -2.94
CA SER A 18 15.90 10.56 -2.04
C SER A 18 14.47 10.62 -2.60
N THR A 19 13.99 9.50 -3.16
CA THR A 19 12.56 9.36 -3.47
C THR A 19 11.77 9.21 -2.18
N PRO A 20 10.63 9.90 -2.00
CA PRO A 20 9.80 9.70 -0.82
C PRO A 20 9.37 8.24 -0.73
N ALA A 21 9.61 7.62 0.43
CA ALA A 21 9.10 6.29 0.70
C ALA A 21 7.57 6.32 0.64
N LEU A 22 6.97 5.36 -0.05
CA LEU A 22 5.52 5.18 -0.05
C LEU A 22 5.08 4.91 1.39
N ALA A 23 4.06 5.62 1.87
CA ALA A 23 3.54 5.41 3.21
C ALA A 23 3.05 3.95 3.37
N ASP A 24 3.48 3.29 4.43
CA ASP A 24 3.10 1.91 4.80
C ASP A 24 1.65 1.82 5.31
N GLY A 25 0.93 2.95 5.23
CA GLY A 25 -0.39 3.17 5.81
C GLY A 25 -1.31 3.94 4.87
N ALA A 26 -2.58 3.58 4.89
CA ALA A 26 -3.64 4.19 4.08
C ALA A 26 -4.87 4.48 4.94
N ASN A 27 -5.37 5.72 4.87
CA ASN A 27 -6.72 6.04 5.33
C ASN A 27 -7.70 5.66 4.23
N CYS A 28 -8.45 4.59 4.45
CA CYS A 28 -9.43 4.06 3.52
C CYS A 28 -10.83 4.27 4.08
N THR A 29 -11.68 5.02 3.36
CA THR A 29 -13.13 4.94 3.58
C THR A 29 -13.67 3.86 2.63
N PRO A 30 -14.14 2.70 3.13
CA PRO A 30 -14.63 1.65 2.26
C PRO A 30 -15.91 2.07 1.54
N ASN A 31 -16.01 1.82 0.23
CA ASN A 31 -17.28 1.89 -0.50
C ASN A 31 -17.74 0.53 -1.04
N GLN A 32 -16.89 -0.49 -0.93
CA GLN A 32 -17.22 -1.86 -1.27
C GLN A 32 -16.40 -2.82 -0.40
N VAL A 33 -17.07 -3.84 0.13
CA VAL A 33 -16.45 -4.96 0.82
C VAL A 33 -17.02 -6.24 0.19
N ALA A 34 -16.15 -7.12 -0.29
CA ALA A 34 -16.53 -8.39 -0.91
C ALA A 34 -15.77 -9.54 -0.26
N VAL A 35 -16.45 -10.68 -0.13
CA VAL A 35 -15.86 -11.93 0.38
C VAL A 35 -15.80 -12.93 -0.76
N PHE A 36 -14.61 -13.43 -1.02
CA PHE A 36 -14.32 -14.50 -1.97
C PHE A 36 -13.85 -15.74 -1.22
N ALA A 37 -13.75 -16.87 -1.93
CA ALA A 37 -13.32 -18.13 -1.32
C ALA A 37 -11.96 -18.04 -0.61
N ASN A 38 -11.01 -17.28 -1.17
CA ASN A 38 -9.63 -17.18 -0.69
C ASN A 38 -9.25 -15.79 -0.16
N ARG A 39 -10.15 -14.79 -0.21
CA ARG A 39 -9.85 -13.43 0.24
C ARG A 39 -11.06 -12.61 0.67
N ILE A 40 -10.85 -11.69 1.59
CA ILE A 40 -11.66 -10.47 1.72
C ILE A 40 -11.05 -9.43 0.78
N HIS A 41 -11.89 -8.66 0.10
CA HIS A 41 -11.47 -7.64 -0.85
C HIS A 41 -12.24 -6.35 -0.58
N VAL A 42 -11.50 -5.26 -0.37
CA VAL A 42 -12.04 -3.96 0.03
C VAL A 42 -11.63 -2.93 -0.99
N ARG A 43 -12.58 -2.07 -1.38
CA ARG A 43 -12.31 -0.90 -2.21
C ARG A 43 -12.47 0.37 -1.38
N CYS A 44 -11.52 1.27 -1.50
CA CYS A 44 -11.57 2.60 -0.91
C CYS A 44 -12.20 3.60 -1.89
N THR A 45 -12.88 4.62 -1.36
CA THR A 45 -13.47 5.71 -2.15
C THR A 45 -12.44 6.49 -2.96
N ALA A 46 -11.23 6.67 -2.42
CA ALA A 46 -10.11 7.35 -3.06
C ALA A 46 -8.88 6.45 -3.11
N SER A 47 -8.03 6.66 -4.13
CA SER A 47 -6.74 5.96 -4.18
C SER A 47 -5.80 6.46 -3.10
N THR A 48 -5.02 5.54 -2.56
CA THR A 48 -3.85 5.89 -1.75
C THR A 48 -2.63 6.06 -2.65
N ALA A 49 -1.45 6.24 -2.04
CA ALA A 49 -0.20 6.44 -2.78
C ALA A 49 0.01 5.36 -3.85
N GLY A 50 0.34 5.79 -5.07
CA GLY A 50 0.58 4.88 -6.20
C GLY A 50 -0.67 4.34 -6.90
N GLY A 51 -1.86 4.92 -6.67
CA GLY A 51 -3.09 4.54 -7.38
C GLY A 51 -3.75 3.27 -6.84
N ILE A 52 -3.45 2.90 -5.59
CA ILE A 52 -4.02 1.72 -4.94
C ILE A 52 -5.42 2.05 -4.44
N TYR A 53 -6.42 1.37 -5.00
CA TYR A 53 -7.82 1.49 -4.57
C TYR A 53 -8.27 0.29 -3.75
N PHE A 54 -7.58 -0.84 -3.89
CA PHE A 54 -8.02 -2.12 -3.38
C PHE A 54 -7.06 -2.68 -2.35
N PHE A 55 -7.63 -3.36 -1.38
CA PHE A 55 -6.90 -4.04 -0.33
C PHE A 55 -7.48 -5.44 -0.17
N ALA A 56 -6.62 -6.43 0.01
CA ALA A 56 -7.03 -7.82 0.17
C ALA A 56 -6.43 -8.45 1.41
N LEU A 57 -7.21 -9.31 2.05
CA LEU A 57 -6.76 -10.14 3.15
C LEU A 57 -7.05 -11.60 2.84
N SER A 58 -6.09 -12.50 3.08
CA SER A 58 -6.29 -13.95 2.96
C SER A 58 -7.35 -14.44 3.95
N THR A 59 -8.19 -15.40 3.51
CA THR A 59 -9.12 -16.11 4.40
C THR A 59 -8.50 -17.34 5.08
N SER A 60 -7.21 -17.62 4.85
CA SER A 60 -6.51 -18.77 5.43
C SER A 60 -6.48 -18.76 6.96
N ASP A 61 -6.38 -17.57 7.57
CA ASP A 61 -6.63 -17.37 9.00
C ASP A 61 -8.06 -16.86 9.19
N SER A 62 -8.98 -17.78 9.48
CA SER A 62 -10.40 -17.46 9.63
C SER A 62 -10.68 -16.50 10.80
N ALA A 63 -9.90 -16.55 11.88
CA ALA A 63 -10.11 -15.69 13.03
C ALA A 63 -9.73 -14.24 12.69
N PHE A 64 -8.60 -14.05 12.01
CA PHE A 64 -8.18 -12.73 11.56
C PHE A 64 -9.08 -12.19 10.44
N ALA A 65 -9.47 -13.03 9.49
CA ALA A 65 -10.39 -12.68 8.42
C ALA A 65 -11.75 -12.21 8.97
N ASN A 66 -12.36 -12.94 9.90
CA ASN A 66 -13.67 -12.59 10.45
C ASN A 66 -13.65 -11.26 11.24
N ARG A 67 -12.59 -11.01 12.01
CA ARG A 67 -12.42 -9.73 12.73
C ARG A 67 -12.28 -8.57 11.76
N THR A 68 -11.44 -8.74 10.74
CA THR A 68 -11.20 -7.72 9.72
C THR A 68 -12.43 -7.47 8.86
N LEU A 69 -13.19 -8.50 8.49
CA LEU A 69 -14.46 -8.38 7.78
C LEU A 69 -15.49 -7.59 8.59
N SER A 70 -15.61 -7.88 9.89
CA SER A 70 -16.52 -7.16 10.79
C SER A 70 -16.16 -5.68 10.87
N LEU A 71 -14.86 -5.37 10.97
CA LEU A 71 -14.33 -4.01 10.97
C LEU A 71 -14.70 -3.26 9.68
N PHE A 72 -14.39 -3.84 8.52
CA PHE A 72 -14.68 -3.19 7.24
C PHE A 72 -16.16 -3.07 6.94
N SER A 73 -16.98 -4.05 7.34
CA SER A 73 -18.43 -3.99 7.18
C SER A 73 -19.03 -2.85 8.02
N THR A 74 -18.54 -2.68 9.25
CA THR A 74 -18.93 -1.57 10.14
C THR A 74 -18.52 -0.22 9.55
N ALA A 75 -17.28 -0.12 9.06
CA ALA A 75 -16.78 1.10 8.43
C ALA A 75 -17.55 1.48 7.16
N LEU A 76 -17.88 0.49 6.31
CA LEU A 76 -18.71 0.67 5.12
C LEU A 76 -20.10 1.19 5.48
N ALA A 77 -20.77 0.55 6.44
CA ALA A 77 -22.11 0.94 6.88
C ALA A 77 -22.14 2.34 7.50
N GLY A 78 -21.09 2.71 8.23
CA GLY A 78 -20.99 4.01 8.90
C GLY A 78 -20.32 5.12 8.08
N GLY A 79 -19.81 4.82 6.88
CA GLY A 79 -19.00 5.76 6.10
C GLY A 79 -17.74 6.25 6.83
N ARG A 80 -17.18 5.45 7.73
CA ARG A 80 -16.03 5.83 8.57
C ARG A 80 -14.71 5.39 7.95
N PRO A 81 -13.62 6.17 8.10
CA PRO A 81 -12.32 5.76 7.64
C PRO A 81 -11.74 4.64 8.53
N VAL A 82 -11.00 3.75 7.88
CA VAL A 82 -10.18 2.68 8.47
C VAL A 82 -8.73 2.98 8.10
N TYR A 83 -7.83 2.85 9.06
CA TYR A 83 -6.41 2.78 8.77
C TYR A 83 -6.04 1.37 8.33
N ILE A 84 -5.37 1.26 7.18
CA ILE A 84 -4.87 0.01 6.62
C ILE A 84 -3.36 0.07 6.57
N ASP A 85 -2.70 -0.91 7.19
CA ASP A 85 -1.28 -1.14 7.05
C ASP A 85 -1.01 -2.14 5.92
N TYR A 86 -0.11 -1.78 5.02
CA TYR A 86 0.21 -2.56 3.83
C TYR A 86 1.58 -2.16 3.28
N ASN A 87 2.27 -3.10 2.62
CA ASN A 87 3.47 -2.78 1.87
C ASN A 87 3.10 -2.30 0.45
N PRO A 88 3.36 -1.03 0.08
CA PRO A 88 2.95 -0.45 -1.20
C PRO A 88 3.77 -0.97 -2.40
N SER A 89 4.96 -1.52 -2.17
CA SER A 89 5.81 -2.11 -3.21
C SER A 89 5.50 -3.59 -3.48
N SER A 90 4.84 -4.27 -2.53
CA SER A 90 4.56 -5.70 -2.64
C SER A 90 3.38 -6.00 -3.54
N THR A 91 3.58 -6.88 -4.50
CA THR A 91 2.51 -7.43 -5.35
C THR A 91 2.06 -8.82 -4.90
N SER A 92 2.47 -9.29 -3.71
CA SER A 92 2.15 -10.65 -3.23
C SER A 92 0.65 -10.97 -3.20
N GLY A 93 -0.23 -9.96 -3.20
CA GLY A 93 -1.67 -10.12 -3.35
C GLY A 93 -2.12 -10.79 -4.65
N VAL A 94 -1.28 -10.80 -5.70
CA VAL A 94 -1.59 -11.52 -6.95
C VAL A 94 -1.86 -13.01 -6.72
N SER A 95 -1.20 -13.62 -5.72
CA SER A 95 -1.43 -15.02 -5.32
C SER A 95 -2.85 -15.27 -4.81
N LEU A 96 -3.53 -14.23 -4.33
CA LEU A 96 -4.92 -14.27 -3.90
C LEU A 96 -5.89 -13.78 -4.99
N GLY A 97 -5.40 -13.46 -6.18
CA GLY A 97 -6.18 -12.95 -7.31
C GLY A 97 -6.41 -11.43 -7.29
N CYS A 98 -5.54 -10.68 -6.61
CA CYS A 98 -5.52 -9.23 -6.70
C CYS A 98 -4.77 -8.73 -7.94
N LEU A 99 -5.22 -7.60 -8.50
CA LEU A 99 -4.51 -6.95 -9.60
C LEU A 99 -3.30 -6.18 -9.05
N SER A 100 -2.12 -6.40 -9.65
CA SER A 100 -0.85 -5.86 -9.14
C SER A 100 -0.73 -4.34 -9.24
N SER A 101 -1.51 -3.70 -10.12
CA SER A 101 -1.45 -2.26 -10.32
C SER A 101 -2.22 -1.46 -9.26
N ASP A 102 -3.27 -2.02 -8.65
CA ASP A 102 -4.19 -1.25 -7.81
C ASP A 102 -4.65 -1.97 -6.52
N CYS A 103 -4.18 -3.20 -6.27
CA CYS A 103 -4.48 -3.95 -5.05
C CYS A 103 -3.24 -4.32 -4.22
N ARG A 104 -3.33 -4.18 -2.89
CA ARG A 104 -2.27 -4.59 -1.93
C ARG A 104 -2.79 -5.51 -0.82
N LEU A 105 -1.89 -6.32 -0.26
CA LEU A 105 -2.23 -7.16 0.90
C LEU A 105 -2.31 -6.31 2.17
N ILE A 106 -3.31 -6.63 2.99
CA ILE A 106 -3.51 -6.06 4.32
C ILE A 106 -2.61 -6.81 5.30
N ASN A 107 -1.76 -6.08 6.01
CA ASN A 107 -1.02 -6.61 7.16
C ASN A 107 -1.91 -6.55 8.41
N TRP A 108 -2.52 -5.38 8.67
CA TRP A 108 -3.52 -5.16 9.70
C TRP A 108 -4.39 -3.95 9.38
N ALA A 109 -5.52 -3.82 10.08
CA ALA A 109 -6.43 -2.69 9.93
C ALA A 109 -7.03 -2.27 11.28
N ALA A 110 -7.29 -0.98 11.46
CA ALA A 110 -7.91 -0.43 12.66
C ALA A 110 -8.87 0.72 12.33
N ILE A 111 -9.92 0.85 13.12
CA ILE A 111 -10.82 2.02 13.10
C ILE A 111 -10.29 3.02 14.14
N TYR A 112 -10.29 4.31 13.79
CA TYR A 112 -10.09 5.41 14.74
C TYR A 112 -11.38 5.80 15.46
#